data_AF-A0A1I8CB92-F1
#
_entry.id   AF-A0A1I8CB92-F1
#
_cell.length_a   1.000
_cell.length_b   1.000
_cell.length_c   1.000
_cell.angle_alpha   90.00
_cell.angle_beta   90.00
_cell.angle_gamma   90.00
#
_symmetry.space_group_name_H-M   'P 1'
#
loop_
_entity.id
_entity.type
_entity.pdbx_description
1 polymer ?
#
loop_
_entity_poly.entity_id
_entity_poly.type
_entity_poly.pdbx_seq_one_letter_code
_entity_poly.pdbx_strand_id
1 'polypeptide(L)' 'MVSKDDLRKLYDSNDADKNGVLSLSEATTAVASVKGDLKNEGTFAADFNGLAKNGEISFENFCKLFKGF' A
#
# COMPACT_ATOMS: atom_id res chain seq x y z
N MET A 1 13.71 -6.41 -0.70
CA MET A 1 13.23 -5.84 -1.97
C MET A 1 11.96 -6.57 -2.32
N VAL A 2 10.84 -5.95 -2.00
CA VAL A 2 9.52 -6.48 -2.32
C VAL A 2 9.31 -6.36 -3.84
N SER A 3 8.94 -7.46 -4.50
CA SER A 3 8.68 -7.45 -5.94
C SER A 3 7.26 -6.95 -6.22
N LYS A 4 6.98 -6.53 -7.45
CA LYS A 4 5.62 -6.11 -7.85
C LYS A 4 4.60 -7.23 -7.64
N ASP A 5 5.01 -8.49 -7.80
CA ASP A 5 4.19 -9.67 -7.56
C ASP A 5 3.85 -9.86 -6.07
N ASP A 6 4.83 -9.70 -5.18
CA ASP A 6 4.62 -9.74 -3.73
C ASP A 6 3.67 -8.61 -3.28
N LEU A 7 3.89 -7.39 -3.78
CA LEU A 7 2.97 -6.28 -3.53
C LEU A 7 1.57 -6.58 -4.06
N ARG A 8 1.45 -7.21 -5.23
CA ARG A 8 0.14 -7.55 -5.82
C ARG A 8 -0.60 -8.58 -4.97
N LYS A 9 0.09 -9.62 -4.51
CA LYS A 9 -0.49 -10.64 -3.61
C LYS A 9 -0.88 -10.04 -2.27
N LEU A 10 -0.02 -9.22 -1.70
CA LEU A 10 -0.27 -8.52 -0.44
C LEU A 10 -1.48 -7.59 -0.58
N TYR A 11 -1.53 -6.84 -1.68
CA TYR A 11 -2.63 -5.95 -2.02
C TYR A 11 -3.95 -6.70 -2.15
N ASP A 12 -3.99 -7.72 -3.01
CA ASP A 12 -5.18 -8.54 -3.24
C ASP A 12 -5.65 -9.27 -1.98
N SER A 13 -4.71 -9.71 -1.14
CA SER A 13 -5.01 -10.35 0.14
C SER A 13 -5.54 -9.39 1.20
N ASN A 14 -5.28 -8.08 1.08
CA ASN A 14 -5.77 -7.07 2.02
C ASN A 14 -6.98 -6.30 1.48
N ASP A 15 -7.24 -6.35 0.17
CA ASP A 15 -8.43 -5.81 -0.51
C ASP A 15 -9.64 -6.71 -0.21
N ALA A 16 -10.20 -6.55 0.99
CA ALA A 16 -11.28 -7.41 1.48
C ALA A 16 -12.57 -7.21 0.67
N ASP A 17 -12.81 -5.98 0.25
CA ASP A 17 -13.96 -5.57 -0.55
C ASP A 17 -13.80 -5.88 -2.05
N LYS A 18 -12.61 -6.33 -2.49
CA LYS A 18 -12.28 -6.67 -3.88
C LYS A 18 -12.64 -5.57 -4.87
N ASN A 19 -12.52 -4.32 -4.43
CA ASN A 19 -12.83 -3.16 -5.24
C ASN A 19 -11.60 -2.71 -6.06
N GLY A 20 -10.45 -3.35 -5.86
CA GLY A 20 -9.19 -3.03 -6.52
C GLY A 20 -8.54 -1.74 -6.02
N VAL A 21 -8.95 -1.25 -4.83
CA VAL A 21 -8.39 -0.13 -4.07
C VAL A 21 -8.19 -0.53 -2.60
N LEU A 22 -7.16 -0.03 -1.92
CA LEU A 22 -7.00 -0.26 -0.49
C LEU A 22 -7.38 0.99 0.29
N SER A 23 -8.24 0.83 1.28
CA SER A 23 -8.51 1.87 2.26
C SER A 23 -7.29 2.12 3.15
N LEU A 24 -7.24 3.25 3.85
CA LEU A 24 -6.15 3.56 4.80
C LEU A 24 -5.89 2.39 5.77
N SER A 25 -6.94 1.78 6.33
CA SER A 25 -6.82 0.66 7.27
C SER A 25 -6.25 -0.62 6.63
N GLU A 26 -6.72 -0.94 5.42
CA GLU A 26 -6.27 -2.13 4.68
C GLU A 26 -4.82 -1.95 4.22
N ALA A 27 -4.49 -0.78 3.68
CA ALA A 27 -3.14 -0.42 3.31
C ALA A 27 -2.21 -0.45 4.52
N THR A 28 -2.63 0.09 5.68
CA THR A 28 -1.85 0.05 6.92
C THR A 28 -1.58 -1.39 7.38
N THR A 29 -2.56 -2.27 7.28
CA THR A 29 -2.39 -3.70 7.59
C THR A 29 -1.43 -4.37 6.60
N ALA A 30 -1.61 -4.09 5.31
CA ALA A 30 -0.73 -4.58 4.26
C ALA A 30 0.72 -4.14 4.52
N VAL A 31 0.96 -2.84 4.68
CA VAL A 31 2.31 -2.33 4.96
C VAL A 31 2.86 -2.79 6.31
N ALA A 32 2.02 -3.05 7.31
CA ALA A 32 2.46 -3.61 8.59
C ALA A 32 3.13 -4.99 8.41
N SER A 33 2.66 -5.79 7.46
CA SER A 33 3.27 -7.09 7.11
C SER A 33 4.60 -6.97 6.36
N VAL A 34 4.87 -5.81 5.73
CA VAL A 34 6.07 -5.56 4.91
C VAL A 34 6.80 -4.28 5.32
N LYS A 35 6.76 -3.93 6.61
CA LYS A 35 7.34 -2.68 7.18
C LYS A 35 8.78 -2.40 6.75
N GLY A 36 9.58 -3.46 6.55
CA GLY A 36 10.98 -3.35 6.13
C GLY A 36 11.19 -2.76 4.73
N ASP A 37 10.19 -2.82 3.83
CA ASP A 37 10.31 -2.37 2.44
C ASP A 37 9.61 -1.02 2.18
N LEU A 38 8.98 -0.39 3.19
CA LEU A 38 8.41 0.95 3.08
C LEU A 38 9.48 2.03 2.83
N LYS A 39 9.18 3.02 1.98
CA LYS A 39 10.05 4.20 1.77
C LYS A 39 10.31 4.93 3.07
N ASN A 40 9.23 5.27 3.76
CA ASN A 40 9.28 5.99 5.02
C ASN A 40 8.13 5.51 5.90
N GLU A 41 8.45 4.72 6.93
CA GLU A 41 7.45 4.22 7.86
C GLU A 41 6.79 5.37 8.66
N GLY A 42 7.55 6.45 8.94
CA GLY A 42 7.06 7.63 9.67
C GLY A 42 6.20 8.58 8.85
N THR A 43 6.27 8.55 7.50
CA THR A 43 5.47 9.43 6.62
C THR A 43 4.43 8.66 5.81
N PHE A 44 4.29 7.35 6.02
CA PHE A 44 3.34 6.50 5.30
C PHE A 44 1.93 7.11 5.21
N ALA A 45 1.38 7.64 6.31
CA ALA A 45 0.05 8.24 6.30
C ALA A 45 -0.01 9.51 5.42
N ALA A 46 1.05 10.31 5.38
CA ALA A 46 1.14 11.50 4.54
C ALA A 46 1.31 11.13 3.06
N ASP A 47 2.21 10.18 2.76
CA ASP A 47 2.41 9.65 1.41
C ASP A 47 1.14 8.95 0.89
N PHE A 48 0.47 8.17 1.74
CA PHE A 48 -0.82 7.56 1.44
C PHE A 48 -1.84 8.63 1.13
N ASN A 49 -2.02 9.64 1.98
CA ASN A 49 -3.04 10.67 1.77
C ASN A 49 -2.78 11.50 0.50
N GLY A 50 -1.50 11.76 0.17
CA GLY A 50 -1.13 12.44 -1.07
C GLY A 50 -1.40 11.63 -2.34
N LEU A 51 -1.46 10.30 -2.24
CA LEU A 51 -1.69 9.38 -3.37
C LEU A 51 -3.10 8.79 -3.41
N ALA A 52 -3.76 8.72 -2.26
CA ALA A 52 -5.09 8.19 -2.09
C ALA A 52 -6.11 9.19 -2.63
N LYS A 53 -7.14 8.66 -3.27
CA LYS A 53 -8.29 9.43 -3.71
C LYS A 53 -9.46 9.00 -2.84
N ASN A 54 -10.09 9.95 -2.15
CA ASN A 54 -11.22 9.70 -1.25
C ASN A 54 -10.93 8.71 -0.09
N GLY A 55 -9.66 8.59 0.33
CA GLY A 55 -9.26 7.65 1.39
C GLY A 55 -8.92 6.24 0.90
N GLU A 56 -8.94 6.02 -0.42
CA GLU A 56 -8.63 4.75 -1.07
C GLU A 56 -7.42 4.90 -2.00
N ILE A 57 -6.53 3.92 -2.02
CA ILE A 57 -5.32 3.91 -2.84
C ILE A 57 -5.32 2.77 -3.85
N SER A 58 -5.11 3.10 -5.12
CA SER A 58 -4.97 2.09 -6.17
C SER A 58 -3.61 1.39 -6.11
N PHE A 59 -3.52 0.18 -6.67
CA PHE A 59 -2.31 -0.64 -6.66
C PHE A 59 -1.05 0.08 -7.17
N GLU A 60 -1.17 0.90 -8.22
CA GLU A 60 -0.05 1.69 -8.75
C GLU A 60 0.47 2.70 -7.73
N ASN A 61 -0.43 3.38 -7.03
CA ASN A 61 -0.08 4.34 -5.99
C ASN A 61 0.43 3.64 -4.73
N PHE A 62 -0.14 2.48 -4.38
CA PHE A 62 0.35 1.64 -3.30
C PHE A 62 1.82 1.23 -3.52
N CYS A 63 2.18 0.83 -4.74
CA CYS A 63 3.58 0.49 -5.07
C CYS A 63 4.54 1.65 -4.81
N LYS A 64 4.14 2.91 -5.04
CA LYS A 64 5.00 4.10 -4.84
C LYS A 64 5.41 4.31 -3.38
N LEU A 65 4.67 3.74 -2.43
CA LEU A 65 4.96 3.79 -1.00
C LEU A 65 6.17 2.91 -0.62
N PHE A 66 6.58 1.99 -1.48
CA PHE A 66 7.66 1.05 -1.22
C PHE A 66 8.99 1.48 -1.86
N LYS A 67 10.11 1.07 -1.25
CA LYS A 67 11.46 1.27 -1.79
C LYS A 67 11.64 0.35 -2.99
N GLY A 68 11.79 0.92 -4.19
CA GLY A 68 12.01 0.16 -5.42
C GLY A 68 11.06 0.53 -6.58
N PHE A 69 10.06 1.38 -6.34
CA PHE A 69 9.10 1.89 -7.32
C PHE A 69 8.99 3.42 -7.30
#